data_AF-A0A0F9VP27-F1
#
_entry.id   AF-A0A0F9VP27-F1
#
_cell.length_a   1.000
_cell.length_b   1.000
_cell.length_c   1.000
_cell.angle_alpha   90.00
_cell.angle_beta   90.00
_cell.angle_gamma   90.00
#
_symmetry.space_group_name_H-M   'P 1'
#
loop_
_entity.id
_entity.type
_entity.pdbx_description
1 polymer ?
#
loop_
_entity_poly.entity_id
_entity_poly.type
_entity_poly.pdbx_seq_one_letter_code
_entity_poly.pdbx_strand_id
1 'polypeptide(L)' 'MTTEAPPCVHHFIIEEPRGPISIGKCQICGEKREFANAYLFKTYNKAALTLKEQDD' A
#
# COMPACT_ATOMS: atom_id res chain seq x y z
N MET A 1 13.92 18.52 -25.68
CA MET A 1 13.21 19.23 -24.60
C MET A 1 12.39 18.19 -23.88
N THR A 2 12.86 17.71 -22.74
CA THR A 2 12.10 16.77 -21.89
C THR A 2 11.12 17.59 -21.08
N THR A 3 9.88 17.67 -21.54
CA THR A 3 8.77 18.23 -20.77
C THR A 3 8.44 17.26 -19.65
N GLU A 4 8.98 17.50 -18.46
CA GLU A 4 8.52 16.86 -17.24
C GLU A 4 7.08 17.29 -16.98
N ALA A 5 6.15 16.34 -17.12
CA ALA A 5 4.78 16.56 -16.71
C ALA A 5 4.75 16.95 -15.22
N PRO A 6 3.82 17.81 -14.78
CA PRO A 6 3.69 18.16 -13.37
C PRO A 6 3.55 16.90 -12.52
N PRO A 7 4.09 16.88 -11.28
CA PRO A 7 4.06 15.71 -10.42
C PRO A 7 2.61 15.26 -10.21
N CYS A 8 2.34 13.97 -10.45
CA CYS A 8 0.99 13.43 -10.36
C CYS A 8 0.57 13.31 -8.89
N VAL A 9 -0.53 13.97 -8.52
CA VAL A 9 -1.19 13.73 -7.23
C VAL A 9 -2.09 12.51 -7.39
N HIS A 10 -1.56 11.33 -7.07
CA HIS A 10 -2.22 10.08 -7.43
C HIS A 10 -3.51 9.85 -6.64
N HIS A 11 -4.64 9.91 -7.34
CA HIS A 11 -5.90 9.34 -6.90
C HIS A 11 -6.01 7.91 -7.45
N PHE A 12 -5.72 6.91 -6.61
CA PHE A 12 -5.82 5.50 -6.99
C PHE A 12 -7.25 4.97 -6.82
N ILE A 13 -7.79 4.38 -7.88
CA ILE A 13 -9.03 3.60 -7.85
C ILE A 13 -8.63 2.13 -7.64
N ILE A 14 -8.95 1.59 -6.48
CA ILE A 14 -8.63 0.21 -6.08
C ILE A 14 -9.74 -0.71 -6.60
N GLU A 15 -9.35 -1.76 -7.30
CA GLU A 15 -10.29 -2.76 -7.83
C GLU A 15 -10.92 -3.62 -6.71
N GLU A 16 -11.90 -4.44 -7.10
CA GLU A 16 -12.51 -5.39 -6.18
C GLU A 16 -11.46 -6.33 -5.57
N PRO A 17 -11.53 -6.60 -4.26
CA PRO A 17 -10.50 -7.35 -3.57
C PRO A 17 -10.43 -8.80 -4.06
N ARG A 18 -9.30 -9.17 -4.66
CA ARG A 18 -8.98 -10.54 -5.08
C ARG A 18 -7.98 -11.20 -4.13
N GLY A 19 -8.34 -11.27 -2.85
CA GLY A 19 -7.52 -11.88 -1.80
C GLY A 19 -6.78 -10.85 -0.94
N PRO A 20 -5.53 -11.09 -0.51
CA PRO A 20 -4.83 -10.23 0.44
C PRO A 20 -4.32 -8.91 -0.17
N ILE A 21 -4.21 -8.84 -1.51
CA ILE A 21 -3.73 -7.68 -2.26
C ILE A 21 -4.77 -7.31 -3.33
N SER A 22 -4.96 -6.01 -3.56
CA SER A 22 -5.71 -5.45 -4.69
C SER A 22 -4.80 -4.56 -5.54
N ILE A 23 -5.10 -4.43 -6.83
CA ILE A 23 -4.44 -3.47 -7.70
C ILE A 23 -5.24 -2.16 -7.72
N GLY A 24 -4.57 -1.06 -7.42
CA GLY A 24 -5.09 0.29 -7.64
C GLY A 24 -4.50 0.91 -8.89
N LYS A 25 -5.34 1.55 -9.70
CA LYS A 25 -4.91 2.33 -10.87
C LYS A 25 -5.18 3.81 -10.64
N CYS A 26 -4.17 4.65 -10.87
CA CYS A 26 -4.34 6.09 -10.79
C CYS A 26 -5.28 6.57 -11.91
N GLN A 27 -6.31 7.32 -11.54
CA GLN A 27 -7.28 7.87 -12.51
C GLN A 27 -6.65 8.92 -13.44
N ILE A 28 -5.53 9.54 -13.01
CA ILE A 28 -4.90 10.67 -13.71
C ILE A 28 -3.82 10.18 -14.67
N CYS A 29 -2.82 9.45 -14.16
CA CYS A 29 -1.67 8.99 -14.97
C CYS A 29 -1.74 7.51 -15.38
N GLY A 30 -2.65 6.73 -14.79
CA GLY A 30 -2.77 5.29 -15.07
C GLY A 30 -1.75 4.40 -14.35
N GLU A 31 -0.90 4.94 -13.47
CA GLU A 31 0.03 4.15 -12.65
C GLU A 31 -0.72 3.07 -11.86
N LYS A 32 -0.16 1.85 -11.83
CA LYS A 32 -0.69 0.74 -11.05
C LYS A 32 0.15 0.53 -9.79
N ARG A 33 -0.52 0.33 -8.66
CA ARG A 33 0.12 0.03 -7.37
C ARG A 33 -0.65 -1.05 -6.64
N GLU A 34 0.05 -1.89 -5.89
CA GLU A 34 -0.53 -2.92 -5.04
C GLU A 34 -0.91 -2.36 -3.68
N PHE A 35 -2.10 -2.71 -3.20
CA PHE A 35 -2.65 -2.32 -1.91
C PHE A 35 -3.02 -3.56 -1.10
N ALA A 36 -2.56 -3.65 0.14
CA ALA A 36 -2.95 -4.75 1.03
C ALA A 36 -4.37 -4.55 1.56
N ASN A 37 -5.20 -5.58 1.43
CA ASN A 37 -6.60 -5.59 1.85
C ASN A 37 -6.79 -5.92 3.33
N ALA A 38 -5.76 -6.44 3.98
CA ALA A 38 -5.79 -6.80 5.39
C ALA A 38 -4.50 -6.36 6.07
N TYR A 39 -4.64 -5.77 7.26
CA TYR A 39 -3.53 -5.54 8.15
C TYR A 39 -3.11 -6.87 8.76
N LEU A 40 -1.96 -7.42 8.37
CA LEU A 40 -1.38 -8.56 9.08
C LEU A 40 -1.09 -8.11 10.52
N PHE A 41 -1.59 -8.86 11.50
CA PHE A 41 -1.46 -8.58 12.95
C PHE A 41 -0.04 -8.19 13.40
N LYS A 42 0.98 -8.59 12.66
CA LYS A 42 2.38 -8.26 12.93
C LYS A 42 2.72 -6.77 12.79
N THR A 43 1.94 -5.95 12.08
CA THR A 43 2.29 -4.55 11.78
C THR A 43 1.39 -3.49 12.43
N TYR A 44 0.22 -3.88 12.96
CA TYR A 44 -0.76 -2.92 13.51
C TYR A 44 -0.44 -2.47 14.94
N ASN A 45 0.41 -3.20 15.66
CA ASN A 45 0.75 -2.87 17.04
C ASN A 45 2.28 -2.95 17.24
N LYS A 46 2.98 -1.84 16.98
CA LYS A 46 4.43 -1.75 17.29
C LYS A 46 4.70 -2.03 18.78
N ALA A 47 3.74 -1.81 19.68
CA ALA A 47 3.87 -2.17 21.10
C ALA A 47 3.80 -3.69 21.36
N ALA A 48 3.18 -4.47 20.47
CA ALA A 48 3.14 -5.93 20.59
C ALA A 48 4.38 -6.63 20.00
N LEU A 49 5.15 -5.95 19.14
CA LEU A 49 6.43 -6.46 18.64
C LEU A 49 7.56 -6.30 19.65
N THR A 50 7.47 -5.35 20.59
CA THR A 50 8.52 -5.10 21.60
C THR A 50 8.48 -6.07 22.79
N LEU A 51 7.58 -7.05 22.83
CA LEU A 51 7.39 -7.97 23.97
C LEU A 51 7.76 -9.44 23.69
N LYS A 52 8.48 -9.74 22.59
CA LYS A 52 8.96 -11.11 22.31
C LYS A 52 10.44 -11.18 21.94
N GLU A 53 11.28 -10.40 22.61
CA GLU A 53 12.74 -10.55 22.60
C GLU A 53 13.31 -10.64 24.03
N GLN A 54 12.62 -11.35 24.94
CA GLN A 54 13.10 -11.63 26.31
C GLN A 54 12.61 -13.01 26.83
N ASP A 55 12.69 -14.05 26.00
CA ASP A 55 12.64 -15.44 26.50
C ASP A 55 13.40 -16.35 25.51
N ASP A 56 14.73 -16.25 25.52
CA ASP A 56 15.69 -17.37 25.47
C ASP A 56 17.04 -16.87 26.03
#